data_AF-A0A936JST9-F1
#
_entry.id   AF-A0A936JST9-F1
#
_cell.length_a   1.000
_cell.length_b   1.000
_cell.length_c   1.000
_cell.angle_alpha   90.00
_cell.angle_beta   90.00
_cell.angle_gamma   90.00
#
_symmetry.space_group_name_H-M   'P 1'
#
loop_
_entity.id
_entity.type
_entity.pdbx_description
1 polymer ?
#
loop_
_entity_poly.entity_id
_entity_poly.type
_entity_poly.pdbx_seq_one_letter_code
_entity_poly.pdbx_strand_id
1 'polypeptide(L)'
;MAKIEVAKVADILRQAELEPAVMRRIIEQINKITEDSAVADEEKPPAQKKQFVILVSDPDGKMPEQELAGWVLQLPEEASVLSVLERVHKATYDFNSTRRGRKLPAETLGEAFEAVPAKNFKDVELWVKTKTPVLVLTTDNKLPKDAPAKE
;
A
#
# COMPACT_ATOMS: atom_id res chain seq x y z
N MET A 1 -0.32 12.06 9.16
CA MET A 1 -0.62 13.50 9.32
C MET A 1 -0.59 13.81 10.80
N ALA A 2 0.06 14.90 11.22
CA ALA A 2 0.09 15.27 12.64
C ALA A 2 -1.33 15.71 13.06
N LYS A 3 -1.88 15.08 14.11
CA LYS A 3 -3.16 15.50 14.70
C LYS A 3 -2.93 16.85 15.39
N ILE A 4 -3.53 17.90 14.85
CA ILE A 4 -3.55 19.22 15.49
C ILE A 4 -4.78 19.25 16.41
N GLU A 5 -4.56 19.57 17.68
CA GLU A 5 -5.64 19.71 18.66
C GLU A 5 -6.41 21.02 18.40
N VAL A 6 -7.73 20.92 18.28
CA VAL A 6 -8.64 22.08 18.05
C VAL A 6 -8.44 23.16 19.12
N ALA A 7 -8.09 22.77 20.35
CA ALA A 7 -7.77 23.69 21.44
C ALA A 7 -6.58 24.62 21.11
N LYS A 8 -5.51 24.09 20.49
CA LYS A 8 -4.35 24.90 20.09
C LYS A 8 -4.69 25.90 18.99
N VAL A 9 -5.60 25.52 18.10
CA VAL A 9 -6.09 26.42 17.05
C VAL A 9 -6.93 27.54 17.66
N ALA A 10 -7.79 27.23 18.63
CA ALA A 10 -8.58 28.23 19.35
C ALA A 10 -7.71 29.25 20.11
N ASP A 11 -6.62 28.81 20.75
CA ASP A 11 -5.70 29.70 21.45
C ASP A 11 -4.93 30.64 20.50
N ILE A 12 -4.50 30.14 19.34
CA ILE A 12 -3.83 30.96 18.30
C ILE A 12 -4.82 31.99 17.72
N LEU A 13 -6.07 31.59 17.46
CA LEU A 13 -7.10 32.50 16.95
C LEU A 13 -7.45 33.59 17.98
N ARG A 14 -7.39 33.27 19.27
CA ARG A 14 -7.61 34.22 20.38
C ARG A 14 -6.46 35.21 20.53
N GLN A 15 -5.22 34.75 20.33
CA GLN A 15 -4.02 35.62 20.33
C GLN A 15 -3.96 36.55 19.12
N ALA A 16 -4.61 36.17 18.00
CA ALA A 16 -4.68 36.97 16.79
C ALA A 16 -5.78 38.05 16.79
N GLU A 17 -6.47 38.27 17.93
CA GLU A 17 -7.53 39.27 18.11
C GLU A 17 -8.66 39.22 17.05
N LEU A 18 -8.98 38.01 16.58
CA LEU A 18 -10.06 37.83 15.62
C LEU A 18 -11.43 38.10 16.26
N GLU A 19 -12.32 38.72 15.48
CA GLU A 19 -13.69 38.98 15.93
C GLU A 19 -14.37 37.68 16.42
N PRO A 20 -15.08 37.71 17.56
CA PRO A 20 -15.71 36.52 18.13
C PRO A 20 -16.64 35.76 17.17
N ALA A 21 -17.28 36.47 16.25
CA ALA A 21 -18.15 35.88 15.23
C ALA A 21 -17.37 35.08 14.18
N VAL A 22 -16.21 35.59 13.73
CA VAL A 22 -15.33 34.93 12.76
C VAL A 22 -14.66 33.71 13.41
N MET A 23 -14.23 33.84 14.66
CA MET A 23 -13.63 32.73 15.42
C MET A 23 -14.60 31.54 15.58
N ARG A 24 -15.86 31.79 15.95
CA ARG A 24 -16.88 30.72 16.06
C ARG A 24 -17.12 30.01 14.74
N ARG A 25 -17.19 30.77 13.63
CA ARG A 25 -17.40 30.22 12.29
C ARG A 25 -16.24 29.30 11.85
N ILE A 26 -15.00 29.70 12.15
CA ILE A 26 -13.81 28.89 11.84
C ILE A 26 -13.79 27.61 12.68
N ILE A 27 -14.10 27.69 13.97
CA ILE A 27 -14.14 26.51 14.86
C ILE A 27 -15.23 25.53 14.43
N GLU A 28 -16.42 26.01 14.06
CA GLU A 28 -17.49 25.16 13.52
C GLU A 28 -17.07 24.47 12.22
N GLN A 29 -16.40 25.19 11.31
CA GLN A 29 -15.87 24.59 10.07
C GLN A 29 -14.81 23.52 10.35
N ILE A 30 -13.93 23.77 11.32
CA ILE A 30 -12.91 22.79 11.73
C ILE A 30 -13.57 21.55 12.33
N ASN A 31 -14.55 21.73 13.23
CA ASN A 31 -15.27 20.61 13.84
C ASN A 31 -16.00 19.78 12.78
N LYS A 32 -16.68 20.43 11.83
CA LYS A 32 -17.37 19.74 10.74
C LYS A 32 -16.43 18.92 9.85
N ILE A 33 -15.27 19.48 9.47
CA ILE A 33 -14.25 18.75 8.70
C ILE A 33 -13.67 17.60 9.53
N THR A 34 -13.52 17.78 10.83
CA THR A 34 -12.99 16.74 11.75
C THR A 34 -13.99 15.61 11.95
N GLU A 35 -15.28 15.93 12.10
CA GLU A 35 -16.37 14.95 12.16
C GLU A 35 -16.49 14.17 10.85
N ASP A 36 -16.50 14.85 9.70
CA ASP A 36 -16.52 14.20 8.38
C ASP A 36 -15.30 13.28 8.18
N SER A 37 -14.13 13.67 8.72
CA SER A 37 -12.92 12.84 8.70
C SER A 37 -12.97 11.68 9.68
N ALA A 38 -13.64 11.84 10.83
CA ALA A 38 -13.78 10.81 11.86
C ALA A 38 -14.79 9.74 11.45
N VAL A 39 -15.90 10.12 10.82
CA VAL A 39 -16.89 9.20 10.24
C VAL A 39 -16.24 8.32 9.16
N ALA A 40 -15.35 8.90 8.34
CA ALA A 40 -14.56 8.14 7.37
C ALA A 40 -13.51 7.18 8.00
N ASP A 41 -13.14 7.39 9.27
CA ASP A 41 -12.19 6.55 10.01
C ASP A 41 -12.90 5.46 10.85
N GLU A 42 -14.11 5.73 11.35
CA GLU A 42 -14.94 4.81 12.16
C GLU A 42 -15.67 3.73 11.34
N GLU A 43 -15.92 3.97 10.05
CA GLU A 43 -16.43 2.94 9.12
C GLU A 43 -15.34 1.97 8.62
N LYS A 44 -14.19 1.87 9.30
CA LYS A 44 -13.20 0.83 8.95
C LYS A 44 -13.71 -0.52 9.44
N PRO A 45 -14.09 -1.45 8.54
CA PRO A 45 -14.41 -2.81 8.95
C PRO A 45 -13.24 -3.41 9.74
N PRO A 46 -13.50 -4.39 10.63
CA PRO A 46 -12.47 -4.99 11.47
C PRO A 46 -11.23 -5.30 10.64
N ALA A 47 -10.06 -4.93 11.16
CA ALA A 47 -8.81 -4.99 10.43
C ALA A 47 -8.62 -6.40 9.83
N GLN A 48 -8.90 -6.52 8.54
CA GLN A 48 -8.85 -7.78 7.81
C GLN A 48 -7.43 -8.32 7.96
N LYS A 49 -7.29 -9.54 8.50
CA LYS A 49 -5.97 -10.15 8.64
C LYS A 49 -5.38 -10.37 7.26
N LYS A 50 -4.09 -10.04 7.12
CA LYS A 50 -3.39 -10.05 5.84
C LYS A 50 -2.20 -10.99 5.89
N GLN A 51 -2.08 -11.82 4.87
CA GLN A 51 -0.89 -12.62 4.60
C GLN A 51 0.05 -11.90 3.63
N PHE A 52 1.34 -12.18 3.73
CA PHE A 52 2.35 -11.72 2.77
C PHE A 52 2.51 -12.74 1.65
N VAL A 53 2.65 -12.25 0.43
CA VAL A 53 2.91 -13.04 -0.77
C VAL A 53 4.09 -12.45 -1.51
N ILE A 54 4.95 -13.30 -2.06
CA ILE A 54 6.03 -12.90 -2.96
C ILE A 54 5.65 -13.35 -4.37
N LEU A 55 5.65 -12.42 -5.31
CA LEU A 55 5.50 -12.70 -6.73
C LEU A 55 6.88 -12.60 -7.38
N VAL A 56 7.39 -13.69 -7.94
CA VAL A 56 8.71 -13.72 -8.61
C VAL A 56 8.51 -13.72 -10.12
N SER A 57 9.27 -12.89 -10.83
CA SER A 57 9.34 -12.94 -12.29
C SER A 57 10.36 -13.97 -12.73
N ASP A 58 9.88 -15.11 -13.26
CA ASP A 58 10.72 -16.12 -13.89
C ASP A 58 10.21 -16.41 -15.32
N PRO A 59 10.47 -15.52 -16.29
CA PRO A 59 10.00 -15.71 -17.66
C PRO A 59 10.67 -16.89 -18.37
N ASP A 60 11.89 -17.25 -17.96
CA ASP A 60 12.71 -18.28 -18.60
C ASP A 60 12.65 -19.64 -17.87
N GLY A 61 12.01 -19.72 -16.70
CA GLY A 61 11.95 -20.94 -15.89
C GLY A 61 13.30 -21.36 -15.31
N LYS A 62 14.21 -20.41 -15.08
CA LYS A 62 15.62 -20.66 -14.75
C LYS A 62 15.91 -20.62 -13.24
N MET A 63 14.89 -20.57 -12.38
CA MET A 63 15.12 -20.82 -10.95
C MET A 63 15.75 -22.21 -10.75
N PRO A 64 16.90 -22.35 -10.07
CA PRO A 64 17.60 -21.36 -9.22
C PRO A 64 18.87 -20.72 -9.80
N GLU A 65 19.19 -20.92 -11.08
CA GLU A 65 20.50 -20.60 -11.68
C GLU A 65 20.75 -19.11 -11.90
N GLN A 66 19.74 -18.26 -11.79
CA GLN A 66 19.83 -16.82 -12.05
C GLN A 66 19.26 -15.98 -10.89
N GLU A 67 19.81 -14.77 -10.73
CA GLU A 67 19.25 -13.74 -9.87
C GLU A 67 17.88 -13.32 -10.43
N LEU A 68 16.81 -13.62 -9.70
CA LEU A 68 15.46 -13.22 -10.09
C LEU A 68 14.98 -12.03 -9.27
N ALA A 69 14.10 -11.25 -9.88
CA ALA A 69 13.46 -10.11 -9.26
C ALA A 69 11.99 -10.43 -8.95
N GLY A 70 11.51 -9.98 -7.79
CA GLY A 70 10.14 -10.20 -7.36
C GLY A 70 9.56 -9.02 -6.60
N TRP A 71 8.27 -9.10 -6.27
CA TRP A 71 7.55 -8.07 -5.52
C TRP A 71 6.87 -8.69 -4.30
N VAL A 72 6.86 -7.94 -3.20
CA VAL A 72 6.15 -8.30 -1.97
C VAL A 72 4.78 -7.63 -1.98
N LEU A 73 3.75 -8.45 -1.81
CA LEU A 73 2.34 -8.08 -1.80
C LEU A 73 1.70 -8.54 -0.50
N GLN A 74 0.52 -8.00 -0.19
CA GLN A 74 -0.36 -8.56 0.83
C GLN A 74 -1.75 -8.82 0.26
N LEU A 75 -2.40 -9.86 0.77
CA LEU A 75 -3.79 -10.23 0.51
C LEU A 75 -4.50 -10.57 1.81
N PRO A 76 -5.83 -10.59 1.82
CA PRO A 76 -6.59 -11.16 2.93
C PRO A 76 -6.15 -12.61 3.19
N GLU A 77 -6.11 -13.04 4.45
CA GLU A 77 -5.75 -14.42 4.82
C GLU A 77 -6.69 -15.47 4.19
N GLU A 78 -7.96 -15.11 3.99
CA GLU A 78 -8.96 -15.98 3.38
C GLU A 78 -8.86 -16.06 1.85
N ALA A 79 -8.13 -15.13 1.23
CA ALA A 79 -7.99 -15.08 -0.22
C ALA A 79 -6.95 -16.08 -0.72
N SER A 80 -7.25 -16.74 -1.83
CA SER A 80 -6.29 -17.64 -2.49
C SER A 80 -5.13 -16.86 -3.09
N VAL A 81 -3.91 -17.31 -2.81
CA VAL A 81 -2.65 -16.75 -3.36
C VAL A 81 -2.61 -16.87 -4.89
N LEU A 82 -3.30 -17.85 -5.48
CA LEU A 82 -3.37 -18.00 -6.93
C LEU A 82 -4.16 -16.88 -7.62
N SER A 83 -5.00 -16.16 -6.87
CA SER A 83 -5.78 -15.02 -7.40
C SER A 83 -4.96 -13.73 -7.58
N VAL A 84 -3.68 -13.72 -7.17
CA VAL A 84 -2.85 -12.51 -7.18
C VAL A 84 -2.69 -11.94 -8.58
N LEU A 85 -2.35 -12.77 -9.57
CA LEU A 85 -2.17 -12.31 -10.94
C LEU A 85 -3.45 -11.72 -11.52
N GLU A 86 -4.58 -12.39 -11.29
CA GLU A 86 -5.90 -11.89 -11.72
C GLU A 86 -6.23 -10.53 -11.10
N ARG A 87 -5.98 -10.36 -9.80
CA ARG A 87 -6.19 -9.08 -9.09
C ARG A 87 -5.28 -7.98 -9.64
N VAL A 88 -4.02 -8.28 -9.90
CA VAL A 88 -3.08 -7.32 -10.51
C VAL A 88 -3.58 -6.93 -11.91
N HIS A 89 -3.96 -7.89 -12.75
CA HIS A 89 -4.50 -7.60 -14.09
C HIS A 89 -5.73 -6.71 -14.01
N LYS A 90 -6.68 -7.02 -13.12
CA LYS A 90 -7.88 -6.21 -12.91
C LYS A 90 -7.55 -4.77 -12.52
N ALA A 91 -6.69 -4.57 -11.52
CA ALA A 91 -6.26 -3.23 -11.09
C ALA A 91 -5.56 -2.44 -12.22
N THR A 92 -4.74 -3.12 -13.02
CA THR A 92 -4.04 -2.53 -14.15
C THR A 92 -4.98 -2.16 -15.29
N TYR A 93 -5.93 -3.03 -15.64
CA TYR A 93 -6.94 -2.72 -16.67
C TYR A 93 -7.85 -1.58 -16.25
N ASP A 94 -8.27 -1.54 -14.98
CA ASP A 94 -9.05 -0.44 -14.42
C ASP A 94 -8.25 0.87 -14.52
N PHE A 95 -6.95 0.87 -14.20
CA PHE A 95 -6.08 2.03 -14.37
C PHE A 95 -5.93 2.45 -15.84
N ASN A 96 -5.66 1.50 -16.74
CA ASN A 96 -5.49 1.74 -18.18
C ASN A 96 -6.76 2.31 -18.83
N SER A 97 -7.94 2.01 -18.25
CA SER A 97 -9.21 2.58 -18.70
C SER A 97 -9.36 4.09 -18.41
N THR A 98 -8.61 4.61 -17.43
CA THR A 98 -8.69 6.02 -16.99
C THR A 98 -8.03 6.98 -17.98
N ARG A 99 -8.33 8.29 -17.89
CA ARG A 99 -7.69 9.31 -18.75
C ARG A 99 -6.15 9.33 -18.64
N ARG A 100 -5.61 9.00 -17.46
CA ARG A 100 -4.16 8.93 -17.24
C ARG A 100 -3.58 7.63 -17.82
N GLY A 101 -4.20 6.50 -17.53
CA GLY A 101 -3.78 5.20 -18.05
C GLY A 101 -3.89 5.09 -19.58
N ARG A 102 -4.86 5.74 -20.22
CA ARG A 102 -4.92 5.81 -21.70
C ARG A 102 -3.76 6.56 -22.34
N LYS A 103 -3.12 7.48 -21.61
CA LYS A 103 -1.94 8.22 -22.10
C LYS A 103 -0.64 7.47 -21.85
N LEU A 104 -0.58 6.74 -20.73
CA LEU A 104 0.57 5.96 -20.29
C LEU A 104 0.06 4.63 -19.72
N PRO A 105 -0.28 3.67 -20.59
CA PRO A 105 -0.77 2.38 -20.14
C PRO A 105 0.38 1.60 -19.51
N ALA A 106 0.07 0.86 -18.44
CA ALA A 106 0.99 -0.13 -17.89
C ALA A 106 0.78 -1.45 -18.65
N GLU A 107 1.84 -1.96 -19.27
CA GLU A 107 1.84 -3.19 -20.07
C GLU A 107 2.52 -4.36 -19.35
N THR A 108 3.49 -4.05 -18.48
CA THR A 108 4.21 -5.05 -17.70
C THR A 108 3.80 -5.05 -16.22
N LEU A 109 4.06 -6.14 -15.51
CA LEU A 109 3.87 -6.21 -14.05
C LEU A 109 4.72 -5.17 -13.31
N GLY A 110 5.96 -4.93 -13.76
CA GLY A 110 6.83 -3.90 -13.17
C GLY A 110 6.23 -2.50 -13.30
N GLU A 111 5.78 -2.14 -14.50
CA GLU A 111 5.09 -0.87 -14.73
C GLU A 111 3.79 -0.76 -13.94
N ALA A 112 3.04 -1.86 -13.80
CA ALA A 112 1.83 -1.86 -13.01
C ALA A 112 2.14 -1.50 -11.54
N PHE A 113 3.16 -2.10 -10.92
CA PHE A 113 3.50 -1.82 -9.53
C PHE A 113 4.10 -0.42 -9.32
N GLU A 114 4.74 0.16 -10.33
CA GLU A 114 5.32 1.50 -10.24
C GLU A 114 4.31 2.62 -10.54
N ALA A 115 3.56 2.49 -11.63
CA ALA A 115 2.70 3.54 -12.19
C ALA A 115 1.28 3.53 -11.64
N VAL A 116 0.71 2.36 -11.34
CA VAL A 116 -0.68 2.24 -10.88
C VAL A 116 -0.80 2.75 -9.44
N PRO A 117 -1.75 3.66 -9.15
CA PRO A 117 -1.97 4.14 -7.80
C PRO A 117 -2.38 3.02 -6.84
N ALA A 118 -1.96 3.13 -5.57
CA ALA A 118 -2.31 2.17 -4.53
C ALA A 118 -3.83 2.04 -4.29
N LYS A 119 -4.64 3.03 -4.72
CA LYS A 119 -6.10 2.96 -4.63
C LYS A 119 -6.67 1.81 -5.48
N ASN A 120 -6.25 1.72 -6.74
CA ASN A 120 -6.70 0.68 -7.66
C ASN A 120 -6.40 -0.74 -7.14
N PHE A 121 -5.23 -0.94 -6.51
CA PHE A 121 -4.91 -2.22 -5.89
C PHE A 121 -5.76 -2.51 -4.65
N LYS A 122 -6.06 -1.49 -3.82
CA LYS A 122 -6.94 -1.66 -2.65
C LYS A 122 -8.37 -2.03 -3.04
N ASP A 123 -8.86 -1.52 -4.17
CA ASP A 123 -10.20 -1.82 -4.69
C ASP A 123 -10.36 -3.31 -5.07
N VAL A 124 -9.24 -4.00 -5.35
CA VAL A 124 -9.18 -5.45 -5.58
C VAL A 124 -8.58 -6.23 -4.39
N GLU A 125 -8.57 -5.61 -3.21
CA GLU A 125 -8.02 -6.15 -1.94
C GLU A 125 -6.56 -6.61 -2.05
N LEU A 126 -5.75 -5.89 -2.81
CA LEU A 126 -4.31 -6.13 -2.95
C LEU A 126 -3.53 -4.95 -2.39
N TRP A 127 -2.46 -5.22 -1.63
CA TRP A 127 -1.55 -4.18 -1.15
C TRP A 127 -0.13 -4.44 -1.60
N VAL A 128 0.36 -3.63 -2.53
CA VAL A 128 1.74 -3.65 -3.00
C VAL A 128 2.65 -3.03 -1.94
N LYS A 129 3.67 -3.76 -1.48
CA LYS A 129 4.65 -3.28 -0.48
C LYS A 129 5.93 -2.77 -1.09
N THR A 130 6.39 -3.41 -2.14
CA THR A 130 7.59 -3.01 -2.89
C THR A 130 7.17 -2.56 -4.27
N LYS A 131 7.45 -1.30 -4.62
CA LYS A 131 7.21 -0.80 -5.98
C LYS A 131 8.31 -1.25 -6.94
N THR A 132 9.55 -1.10 -6.50
CA THR A 132 10.72 -1.65 -7.17
C THR A 132 10.84 -3.13 -6.87
N PRO A 133 11.25 -3.95 -7.85
CA PRO A 133 11.48 -5.36 -7.61
C PRO A 133 12.64 -5.57 -6.64
N VAL A 134 12.54 -6.60 -5.81
CA VAL A 134 13.56 -7.07 -4.87
C VAL A 134 14.21 -8.34 -5.40
N LEU A 135 15.51 -8.49 -5.17
CA LEU A 135 16.26 -9.68 -5.60
C LEU A 135 15.92 -10.88 -4.71
N VAL A 136 15.80 -12.06 -5.31
CA VAL A 136 15.45 -13.31 -4.65
C VAL A 136 16.59 -14.32 -4.84
N LEU A 137 16.98 -14.96 -3.74
CA LEU A 137 17.94 -16.04 -3.73
C LEU A 137 17.28 -17.30 -3.17
N THR A 138 17.52 -18.44 -3.79
CA THR A 138 17.02 -19.72 -3.31
C THR A 138 18.00 -20.33 -2.30
N THR A 139 17.46 -21.06 -1.32
CA THR A 139 18.26 -21.80 -0.34
C THR A 139 17.64 -23.18 -0.16
N ASP A 140 18.47 -24.17 0.12
CA ASP A 140 18.04 -25.51 0.52
C ASP A 140 17.64 -25.58 2.01
N ASN A 141 17.59 -24.42 2.68
CA ASN A 141 17.24 -24.26 4.08
C ASN A 141 18.14 -25.07 5.03
N LYS A 142 19.44 -25.19 4.71
CA LYS A 142 20.45 -25.81 5.58
C LYS A 142 21.56 -24.83 5.91
N LEU A 143 21.92 -24.79 7.19
CA LEU A 143 23.15 -24.13 7.62
C LEU A 143 24.31 -25.11 7.54
N PRO A 144 25.51 -24.68 7.09
CA PRO A 144 26.70 -25.49 7.17
C PRO A 144 26.93 -25.87 8.64
N LYS A 145 27.06 -27.16 8.92
CA LYS A 145 27.47 -27.64 10.24
C LYS A 145 28.98 -27.60 10.27
N ASP A 146 29.57 -26.92 11.26
CA ASP A 146 31.00 -27.02 11.52
C ASP A 146 31.35 -28.50 11.67
N ALA A 147 32.18 -29.02 10.77
CA ALA A 147 32.77 -30.32 10.97
C ALA A 147 33.65 -30.21 12.22
N PRO A 148 33.48 -31.05 13.26
CA PRO A 148 34.47 -31.09 14.32
C PRO A 148 35.81 -31.42 13.67
N ALA A 149 36.83 -30.61 13.98
CA ALA A 149 38.20 -30.88 13.58
C ALA A 149 38.50 -32.33 13.91
N LYS A 150 38.86 -33.11 12.88
CA LYS A 150 39.34 -34.48 13.08
C LYS A 150 40.60 -34.39 13.95
N GLU A 151 40.51 -34.83 15.20
CA GLU A 151 41.66 -35.27 16.00
C GLU A 151 42.23 -36.58 15.43
#